data_AF-A0A958HMK8-F1
#
_entry.id   AF-A0A958HMK8-F1
#
_cell.length_a   1.000
_cell.length_b   1.000
_cell.length_c   1.000
_cell.angle_alpha   90.00
_cell.angle_beta   90.00
_cell.angle_gamma   90.00
#
_symmetry.space_group_name_H-M   'P 1'
#
loop_
_entity.id
_entity.type
_entity.pdbx_description
1 polymer ?
#
loop_
_entity_poly.entity_id
_entity_poly.type
_entity_poly.pdbx_seq_one_letter_code
_entity_poly.pdbx_strand_id
1 'polypeptide(L)'
;KDDAALSLPQPFIQAGFPKDLARDLAQGQGRAVFASSRGDERSWVRRDRSMSIYTYHLVEALQGAGNRSGDTVVRLSNLVTHLSLTVPESARELGGARQTPFYDWSTEDFAVALVRGGKGLPAEGWQEPAAGEQFAPSAYTATLTGSGAIAQGDSVAAGAGGIAIGRVGGDLSLGGKPNNQGDNDDAA
;
A
#
# COMPACT_ATOMS: atom_id res chain seq x y z
N LYS A 1 49.02 6.44 -3.85
CA LYS A 1 47.58 6.69 -4.13
C LYS A 1 46.91 5.63 -3.29
N ASP A 2 46.60 6.03 -2.08
CA ASP A 2 46.41 5.09 -0.98
C ASP A 2 44.92 4.79 -0.92
N ASP A 3 44.54 3.60 -1.37
CA ASP A 3 43.20 3.07 -1.19
C ASP A 3 43.05 2.73 0.29
N ALA A 4 42.62 3.73 1.07
CA ALA A 4 42.16 3.53 2.43
C ALA A 4 40.90 2.65 2.38
N ALA A 5 41.10 1.34 2.50
CA ALA A 5 40.02 0.40 2.74
C ALA A 5 39.25 0.85 3.99
N LEU A 6 38.00 1.26 3.79
CA LEU A 6 37.04 1.51 4.87
C LEU A 6 36.90 0.21 5.68
N SER A 7 37.64 0.09 6.77
CA SER A 7 37.50 -1.00 7.73
C SER A 7 36.18 -0.81 8.46
N LEU A 8 35.16 -1.61 8.10
CA LEU A 8 33.92 -1.66 8.87
C LEU A 8 34.25 -2.13 10.29
N PRO A 9 33.84 -1.40 11.35
CA PRO A 9 34.02 -1.88 12.71
C PRO A 9 33.22 -3.17 12.94
N GLN A 10 33.79 -4.06 13.76
CA GLN A 10 33.30 -5.31 14.40
C GLN A 10 31.84 -5.73 14.12
N PRO A 11 31.56 -7.05 13.98
CA PRO A 11 30.34 -7.55 13.37
C PRO A 11 29.09 -6.92 13.98
N PHE A 12 28.21 -6.41 13.13
CA PHE A 12 26.87 -5.99 13.53
C PHE A 12 26.21 -7.16 14.27
N ILE A 13 26.19 -7.10 15.60
CA ILE A 13 25.40 -8.02 16.40
C ILE A 13 23.96 -7.56 16.22
N GLN A 14 23.14 -8.41 15.60
CA GLN A 14 21.69 -8.20 15.57
C GLN A 14 21.22 -8.12 17.02
N ALA A 15 20.99 -6.91 17.52
CA ALA A 15 20.35 -6.70 18.81
C ALA A 15 18.95 -7.32 18.71
N GLY A 16 18.62 -8.23 19.64
CA GLY A 16 17.24 -8.71 19.75
C GLY A 16 16.31 -7.51 19.87
N PHE A 17 15.18 -7.54 19.17
CA PHE A 17 14.18 -6.49 19.28
C PHE A 17 13.83 -6.26 20.75
N PRO A 18 13.66 -5.00 21.20
CA PRO A 18 13.23 -4.72 22.57
C PRO A 18 11.99 -5.55 22.91
N LYS A 19 11.97 -6.19 24.08
CA LYS A 19 10.86 -7.08 24.50
C LYS A 19 9.50 -6.40 24.43
N ASP A 20 9.49 -5.08 24.63
CA ASP A 20 8.29 -4.25 24.66
C ASP A 20 7.97 -3.58 23.32
N LEU A 21 8.76 -3.79 22.26
CA LEU A 21 8.58 -3.10 20.98
C LEU A 21 7.18 -3.33 20.38
N ALA A 22 6.68 -4.56 20.40
CA ALA A 22 5.34 -4.85 19.88
C ALA A 22 4.25 -4.10 20.67
N ARG A 23 4.39 -4.07 22.00
CA ARG A 23 3.48 -3.33 22.90
C ARG A 23 3.56 -1.84 22.63
N ASP A 24 4.75 -1.29 22.45
CA ASP A 24 4.97 0.14 22.19
C ASP A 24 4.41 0.57 20.83
N LEU A 25 4.55 -0.28 19.81
CA LEU A 25 3.94 -0.07 18.49
C LEU A 25 2.40 -0.19 18.51
N ALA A 26 1.86 -0.99 19.43
CA ALA A 26 0.42 -1.20 19.58
C ALA A 26 -0.29 -0.11 20.41
N GLN A 27 0.43 0.74 21.16
CA GLN A 27 -0.17 1.87 21.89
C GLN A 27 -0.98 2.75 20.94
N GLY A 28 -2.00 3.50 21.38
CA GLY A 28 -2.81 4.47 20.61
C GLY A 28 -3.71 3.94 19.47
N GLN A 29 -4.55 4.82 18.91
CA GLN A 29 -5.71 4.44 18.09
C GLN A 29 -5.35 4.10 16.63
N GLY A 30 -6.11 3.17 16.04
CA GLY A 30 -5.97 2.77 14.63
C GLY A 30 -4.69 1.99 14.34
N ARG A 31 -4.13 1.29 15.33
CA ARG A 31 -2.87 0.55 15.20
C ARG A 31 -3.07 -0.94 15.42
N ALA A 32 -2.39 -1.70 14.57
CA ALA A 32 -2.34 -3.14 14.60
C ALA A 32 -0.92 -3.59 14.30
N VAL A 33 -0.41 -4.50 15.12
CA VAL A 33 0.94 -5.07 15.03
C VAL A 33 0.78 -6.53 14.62
N PHE A 34 1.42 -6.88 13.51
CA PHE A 34 1.46 -8.24 13.00
C PHE A 34 2.91 -8.66 12.89
N ALA A 35 3.26 -9.79 13.47
CA ALA A 35 4.60 -10.37 13.44
C ALA A 35 4.55 -11.76 12.82
N SER A 36 5.59 -12.08 12.04
CA SER A 36 5.66 -13.29 11.23
C SER A 36 5.80 -14.58 12.04
N SER A 37 6.35 -14.50 13.25
CA SER A 37 6.54 -15.62 14.17
C SER A 37 6.50 -15.15 15.62
N ARG A 38 6.30 -16.07 16.56
CA ARG A 38 6.50 -15.79 17.99
C ARG A 38 7.98 -15.57 18.30
N GLY A 39 8.27 -14.97 19.46
CA GLY A 39 9.64 -14.59 19.84
C GLY A 39 10.62 -15.75 20.00
N ASP A 40 10.12 -16.97 20.24
CA ASP A 40 10.90 -18.21 20.34
C ASP A 40 10.96 -19.00 19.01
N GLU A 41 10.37 -18.48 17.95
CA GLU A 41 10.24 -19.13 16.65
C GLU A 41 10.98 -18.38 15.54
N ARG A 42 11.36 -19.11 14.50
CA ARG A 42 11.95 -18.52 13.29
C ARG A 42 10.88 -18.22 12.27
N SER A 43 11.13 -17.21 11.45
CA SER A 43 10.40 -17.00 10.20
C SER A 43 11.12 -17.71 9.05
N TRP A 44 10.36 -18.35 8.17
CA TRP A 44 10.90 -19.18 7.09
C TRP A 44 10.70 -18.55 5.72
N VAL A 45 11.58 -18.92 4.80
CA VAL A 45 11.52 -18.57 3.38
C VAL A 45 10.93 -19.73 2.61
N ARG A 46 10.09 -19.43 1.61
CA ARG A 46 9.51 -20.46 0.71
C ARG A 46 10.62 -21.25 0.00
N ARG A 47 10.28 -22.46 -0.46
CA ARG A 47 11.22 -23.34 -1.18
C ARG A 47 11.81 -22.68 -2.44
N ASP A 48 11.00 -21.86 -3.13
CA ASP A 48 11.38 -21.12 -4.33
C ASP A 48 12.26 -19.88 -4.05
N ARG A 49 12.49 -19.55 -2.77
CA ARG A 49 13.26 -18.38 -2.31
C ARG A 49 12.75 -17.03 -2.80
N SER A 50 11.53 -16.95 -3.33
CA SER A 50 10.96 -15.69 -3.86
C SER A 50 10.60 -14.72 -2.74
N MET A 51 10.13 -15.25 -1.60
CA MET A 51 9.73 -14.47 -0.42
C MET A 51 9.58 -15.31 0.84
N SER A 52 9.43 -14.64 1.99
CA SER A 52 9.08 -15.31 3.24
C SER A 52 7.69 -15.96 3.15
N ILE A 53 7.48 -17.08 3.85
CA ILE A 53 6.17 -17.77 3.94
C ILE A 53 5.10 -16.79 4.45
N TYR A 54 5.45 -16.01 5.48
CA TYR A 54 4.55 -15.04 6.06
C TYR A 54 4.15 -13.93 5.07
N THR A 55 5.13 -13.32 4.39
CA THR A 55 4.89 -12.25 3.43
C THR A 55 4.03 -12.75 2.27
N TYR A 56 4.25 -13.97 1.81
CA TYR A 56 3.46 -14.61 0.77
C TYR A 56 1.98 -14.69 1.15
N HIS A 57 1.67 -15.32 2.29
CA HIS A 57 0.28 -15.44 2.74
C HIS A 57 -0.34 -14.10 3.16
N LEU A 58 0.48 -13.13 3.61
CA LEU A 58 0.00 -11.78 3.88
C LEU A 58 -0.47 -11.10 2.59
N VAL A 59 0.27 -11.26 1.50
CA VAL A 59 -0.12 -10.73 0.18
C VAL A 59 -1.41 -11.40 -0.32
N GLU A 60 -1.55 -12.72 -0.16
CA GLU A 60 -2.81 -13.41 -0.48
C GLU A 60 -4.00 -12.84 0.30
N ALA A 61 -3.83 -12.66 1.62
CA ALA A 61 -4.87 -12.13 2.48
C ALA A 61 -5.25 -10.68 2.12
N LEU A 62 -4.27 -9.83 1.78
CA LEU A 62 -4.50 -8.47 1.27
C LEU A 62 -5.19 -8.45 -0.09
N GLN A 63 -5.08 -9.51 -0.87
CA GLN A 63 -5.84 -9.68 -2.11
C GLN A 63 -7.25 -10.25 -1.89
N GLY A 64 -7.57 -10.68 -0.67
CA GLY A 64 -8.89 -11.18 -0.28
C GLY A 64 -8.98 -12.68 -0.04
N ALA A 65 -7.86 -13.41 0.14
CA ALA A 65 -7.91 -14.84 0.43
C ALA A 65 -8.68 -15.20 1.72
N GLY A 66 -8.71 -14.27 2.69
CA GLY A 66 -9.52 -14.40 3.91
C GLY A 66 -10.92 -13.77 3.83
N ASN A 67 -11.34 -13.28 2.66
CA ASN A 67 -12.61 -12.58 2.47
C ASN A 67 -13.74 -13.51 2.02
N ARG A 68 -14.98 -13.12 2.30
CA ARG A 68 -16.20 -13.76 1.78
C ARG A 68 -16.60 -13.15 0.44
N SER A 69 -17.36 -13.92 -0.34
CA SER A 69 -17.98 -13.39 -1.56
C SER A 69 -18.88 -12.19 -1.24
N GLY A 70 -18.74 -11.11 -2.01
CA GLY A 70 -19.43 -9.84 -1.77
C GLY A 70 -18.69 -8.85 -0.86
N ASP A 71 -17.61 -9.25 -0.19
CA ASP A 71 -16.79 -8.31 0.57
C ASP A 71 -16.05 -7.35 -0.38
N THR A 72 -16.01 -6.07 0.01
CA THR A 72 -15.33 -5.00 -0.76
C THR A 72 -14.00 -4.57 -0.14
N VAL A 73 -13.80 -4.88 1.14
CA VAL A 73 -12.62 -4.47 1.92
C VAL A 73 -12.02 -5.65 2.67
N VAL A 74 -10.70 -5.63 2.82
CA VAL A 74 -9.96 -6.54 3.71
C VAL A 74 -9.90 -5.91 5.10
N ARG A 75 -10.31 -6.66 6.12
CA ARG A 75 -10.24 -6.26 7.53
C ARG A 75 -9.12 -6.98 8.28
N LEU A 76 -8.76 -6.52 9.47
CA LEU A 76 -7.77 -7.17 10.33
C LEU A 76 -8.15 -8.63 10.61
N SER A 77 -9.43 -8.88 10.90
CA SER A 77 -9.97 -10.22 11.14
C SER A 77 -9.78 -11.16 9.94
N ASN A 78 -9.91 -10.65 8.70
CA ASN A 78 -9.67 -11.43 7.49
C ASN A 78 -8.19 -11.83 7.38
N LEU A 79 -7.28 -10.89 7.67
CA LEU A 79 -5.83 -11.17 7.69
C LEU A 79 -5.51 -12.27 8.69
N VAL A 80 -6.01 -12.14 9.92
CA VAL A 80 -5.75 -13.08 11.01
C VAL A 80 -6.30 -14.46 10.70
N THR A 81 -7.51 -14.52 10.16
CA THR A 81 -8.16 -15.79 9.79
C THR A 81 -7.31 -16.55 8.76
N HIS A 82 -6.86 -15.86 7.69
CA HIS A 82 -6.04 -16.49 6.65
C HIS A 82 -4.66 -16.90 7.19
N LEU A 83 -3.93 -15.95 7.78
CA LEU A 83 -2.55 -16.14 8.23
C LEU A 83 -2.41 -17.20 9.33
N SER A 84 -3.40 -17.30 10.22
CA SER A 84 -3.37 -18.28 11.32
C SER A 84 -3.53 -19.71 10.85
N LEU A 85 -4.07 -19.92 9.64
CA LEU A 85 -4.22 -21.23 9.03
C LEU A 85 -3.03 -21.55 8.11
N THR A 86 -2.74 -20.65 7.17
CA THR A 86 -1.83 -20.95 6.06
C THR A 86 -0.35 -20.88 6.44
N VAL A 87 0.06 -19.97 7.34
CA VAL A 87 1.47 -19.86 7.73
C VAL A 87 1.98 -21.10 8.48
N PRO A 88 1.27 -21.61 9.52
CA PRO A 88 1.69 -22.83 10.19
C PRO A 88 1.67 -24.05 9.26
N GLU A 89 0.68 -24.14 8.37
CA GLU A 89 0.57 -25.22 7.39
C GLU A 89 1.78 -25.25 6.45
N SER A 90 2.07 -24.13 5.78
CA SER A 90 3.20 -24.02 4.85
C SER A 90 4.56 -24.20 5.54
N ALA A 91 4.71 -23.75 6.79
CA ALA A 91 5.92 -24.02 7.56
C ALA A 91 6.08 -25.52 7.87
N ARG A 92 5.00 -26.21 8.23
CA ARG A 92 5.01 -27.66 8.47
C ARG A 92 5.39 -28.43 7.20
N GLU A 93 4.94 -27.97 6.04
CA GLU A 93 5.33 -28.58 4.76
C GLU A 93 6.84 -28.41 4.47
N LEU A 94 7.49 -27.37 4.98
CA LEU A 94 8.93 -27.14 4.85
C LEU A 94 9.78 -28.06 5.76
N GLY A 95 9.42 -29.34 5.87
CA GLY A 95 10.16 -30.34 6.65
C GLY A 95 9.83 -30.33 8.14
N GLY A 96 8.59 -30.00 8.51
CA GLY A 96 8.12 -30.01 9.91
C GLY A 96 8.52 -28.77 10.71
N ALA A 97 8.84 -27.66 10.06
CA ALA A 97 9.19 -26.43 10.73
C ALA A 97 7.97 -25.82 11.46
N ARG A 98 8.23 -25.08 12.56
CA ARG A 98 7.21 -24.33 13.31
C ARG A 98 7.31 -22.85 12.98
N GLN A 99 6.17 -22.25 12.65
CA GLN A 99 6.01 -20.80 12.55
C GLN A 99 4.56 -20.42 12.89
N THR A 100 4.40 -19.68 13.97
CA THR A 100 3.12 -19.21 14.48
C THR A 100 3.11 -17.68 14.40
N PRO A 101 2.32 -17.08 13.51
CA PRO A 101 2.20 -15.63 13.48
C PRO A 101 1.69 -15.09 14.83
N PHE A 102 2.08 -13.86 15.13
CA PHE A 102 1.61 -13.13 16.30
C PHE A 102 0.91 -11.85 15.85
N TYR A 103 -0.14 -11.48 16.57
CA TYR A 103 -0.95 -10.31 16.26
C TYR A 103 -1.34 -9.61 17.55
N ASP A 104 -1.32 -8.29 17.53
CA ASP A 104 -1.76 -7.44 18.63
C ASP A 104 -2.41 -6.18 18.03
N TRP A 105 -3.68 -5.94 18.32
CA TRP A 105 -4.38 -4.75 17.87
C TRP A 105 -5.45 -4.35 18.90
N SER A 106 -5.74 -3.04 18.97
CA SER A 106 -6.83 -2.53 19.81
C SER A 106 -8.19 -3.08 19.34
N THR A 107 -9.23 -3.00 20.16
CA THR A 107 -10.51 -3.74 19.99
C THR A 107 -11.24 -3.58 18.64
N GLU A 108 -10.90 -2.62 17.80
CA GLU A 108 -11.61 -2.33 16.53
C GLU A 108 -11.05 -3.13 15.34
N ASP A 109 -11.94 -3.83 14.63
CA ASP A 109 -11.63 -4.53 13.37
C ASP A 109 -11.80 -3.61 12.15
N PHE A 110 -10.81 -2.75 11.91
CA PHE A 110 -10.86 -1.77 10.83
C PHE A 110 -10.40 -2.33 9.47
N ALA A 111 -10.82 -1.66 8.38
CA ALA A 111 -10.42 -2.01 7.03
C ALA A 111 -8.98 -1.55 6.75
N VAL A 112 -8.18 -2.41 6.14
CA VAL A 112 -6.76 -2.16 5.82
C VAL A 112 -6.45 -2.12 4.33
N ALA A 113 -7.34 -2.69 3.49
CA ALA A 113 -7.21 -2.62 2.04
C ALA A 113 -8.58 -2.72 1.35
N LEU A 114 -8.66 -2.24 0.11
CA LEU A 114 -9.73 -2.62 -0.80
C LEU A 114 -9.40 -3.98 -1.41
N VAL A 115 -10.39 -4.88 -1.50
CA VAL A 115 -10.19 -6.20 -2.12
C VAL A 115 -9.73 -6.02 -3.57
N ARG A 116 -8.54 -6.54 -3.89
CA ARG A 116 -7.88 -6.41 -5.21
C ARG A 116 -7.87 -4.96 -5.75
N GLY A 117 -7.69 -3.98 -4.88
CA GLY A 117 -7.69 -2.55 -5.26
C GLY A 117 -9.07 -2.01 -5.65
N GLY A 118 -10.15 -2.61 -5.14
CA GLY A 118 -11.53 -2.20 -5.40
C GLY A 118 -12.23 -2.99 -6.50
N LYS A 119 -11.57 -3.98 -7.10
CA LYS A 119 -12.16 -4.87 -8.12
C LYS A 119 -13.13 -5.89 -7.51
N GLY A 120 -13.05 -6.13 -6.20
CA GLY A 120 -13.80 -7.18 -5.53
C GLY A 120 -13.29 -8.59 -5.86
N LEU A 121 -13.89 -9.61 -5.24
CA LEU A 121 -13.64 -11.01 -5.57
C LEU A 121 -14.48 -11.44 -6.78
N PRO A 122 -13.98 -12.33 -7.65
CA PRO A 122 -14.82 -12.98 -8.65
C PRO A 122 -15.84 -13.91 -7.97
N ALA A 123 -16.84 -14.36 -8.72
CA ALA A 123 -17.91 -15.22 -8.19
C ALA A 123 -17.38 -16.53 -7.56
N GLU A 124 -16.29 -17.04 -8.11
CA GLU A 124 -15.56 -18.23 -7.65
C GLU A 124 -14.80 -18.01 -6.32
N GLY A 125 -14.76 -16.78 -5.80
CA GLY A 125 -13.99 -16.41 -4.62
C GLY A 125 -12.55 -16.02 -4.92
N TRP A 126 -11.69 -15.95 -3.90
CA TRP A 126 -10.27 -15.66 -4.12
C TRP A 126 -9.59 -16.81 -4.86
N GLN A 127 -8.77 -16.47 -5.86
CA GLN A 127 -7.94 -17.39 -6.61
C GLN A 127 -6.50 -16.88 -6.54
N GLU A 128 -5.55 -17.80 -6.38
CA GLU A 128 -4.13 -17.44 -6.43
C GLU A 128 -3.82 -16.84 -7.81
N PRO A 129 -3.22 -15.62 -7.87
CA PRO A 129 -2.84 -15.03 -9.13
C PRO A 129 -1.80 -15.90 -9.85
N ALA A 130 -1.92 -16.00 -11.17
CA ALA A 130 -0.97 -16.77 -11.97
C ALA A 130 0.46 -16.26 -11.73
N ALA A 131 1.40 -17.20 -11.53
CA ALA A 131 2.82 -16.90 -11.31
C ALA A 131 3.37 -16.01 -12.43
N GLY A 132 3.51 -14.71 -12.17
CA GLY A 132 3.91 -13.73 -13.18
C GLY A 132 3.16 -12.39 -13.12
N GLU A 133 2.05 -12.27 -12.39
CA GLU A 133 1.49 -10.96 -12.04
C GLU A 133 2.40 -10.25 -11.01
N GLN A 134 3.56 -9.79 -11.49
CA GLN A 134 4.38 -8.84 -10.77
C GLN A 134 3.61 -7.53 -10.66
N PHE A 135 3.66 -6.90 -9.50
CA PHE A 135 3.28 -5.49 -9.34
C PHE A 135 4.22 -4.65 -10.22
N ALA A 136 3.87 -4.49 -11.50
CA ALA A 136 4.44 -3.43 -12.29
C ALA A 136 3.98 -2.13 -11.63
N PRO A 137 4.88 -1.18 -11.32
CA PRO A 137 4.43 0.16 -10.98
C PRO A 137 3.51 0.59 -12.13
N SER A 138 2.25 0.86 -11.80
CA SER A 138 1.26 1.25 -12.79
C SER A 138 1.68 2.61 -13.33
N ALA A 139 2.40 2.60 -14.45
CA ALA A 139 2.57 3.78 -15.29
C ALA A 139 1.19 4.10 -15.85
N TYR A 140 0.55 5.12 -15.29
CA TYR A 140 -0.70 5.63 -15.82
C TYR A 140 -0.36 6.56 -16.98
N THR A 141 -0.70 6.13 -18.19
CA THR A 141 -0.57 6.94 -19.41
C THR A 141 -1.92 7.51 -19.76
N ALA A 142 -2.02 8.82 -19.86
CA ALA A 142 -3.22 9.50 -20.31
C ALA A 142 -2.90 10.31 -21.57
N THR A 143 -3.61 10.02 -22.65
CA THR A 143 -3.47 10.77 -23.90
C THR A 143 -4.67 11.69 -24.05
N LEU A 144 -4.41 13.00 -24.06
CA LEU A 144 -5.41 13.99 -24.39
C LEU A 144 -5.39 14.26 -25.91
N THR A 145 -6.55 14.19 -26.54
CA THR A 145 -6.78 14.72 -27.88
C THR A 145 -7.85 15.81 -27.82
N GLY A 146 -7.67 16.90 -28.58
CA GLY A 146 -8.59 18.03 -28.59
C GLY A 146 -8.31 19.07 -27.50
N SER A 147 -9.36 19.68 -26.95
CA SER A 147 -9.30 20.92 -26.15
C SER A 147 -9.43 20.72 -24.64
N GLY A 148 -9.26 19.50 -24.13
CA GLY A 148 -9.42 19.19 -22.70
C GLY A 148 -8.19 19.53 -21.84
N ALA A 149 -8.16 19.01 -20.61
CA ALA A 149 -7.00 19.07 -19.73
C ALA A 149 -6.93 17.79 -18.88
N ILE A 150 -5.71 17.38 -18.52
CA ILE A 150 -5.44 16.26 -17.62
C ILE A 150 -4.51 16.75 -16.51
N ALA A 151 -4.85 16.44 -15.25
CA ALA A 151 -4.02 16.68 -14.09
C ALA A 151 -3.80 15.37 -13.33
N GLN A 152 -2.53 15.03 -13.08
CA GLN A 152 -2.15 13.80 -12.39
C GLN A 152 -0.93 14.06 -11.51
N GLY A 153 -1.11 13.95 -10.19
CA GLY A 153 -0.07 14.30 -9.22
C GLY A 153 0.38 15.75 -9.42
N ASP A 154 1.69 15.94 -9.52
CA ASP A 154 2.32 17.25 -9.77
C ASP A 154 2.43 17.61 -11.26
N SER A 155 1.79 16.86 -12.16
CA SER A 155 1.85 17.07 -13.61
C SER A 155 0.50 17.50 -14.19
N VAL A 156 0.54 18.43 -15.14
CA VAL A 156 -0.63 18.92 -15.90
C VAL A 156 -0.33 18.93 -17.40
N ALA A 157 -1.28 18.51 -18.21
CA ALA A 157 -1.25 18.62 -19.67
C ALA A 157 -2.53 19.31 -20.14
N ALA A 158 -2.40 20.32 -21.00
CA ALA A 158 -3.52 21.08 -21.55
C ALA A 158 -3.58 20.89 -23.07
N GLY A 159 -4.80 20.75 -23.58
CA GLY A 159 -5.09 20.59 -25.00
C GLY A 159 -4.98 21.91 -25.78
N ALA A 160 -5.43 21.89 -27.03
CA ALA A 160 -5.34 23.05 -27.92
C ALA A 160 -5.96 24.32 -27.27
N GLY A 161 -5.17 25.39 -27.19
CA GLY A 161 -5.56 26.67 -26.57
C GLY A 161 -5.44 26.73 -25.05
N GLY A 162 -5.10 25.63 -24.38
CA GLY A 162 -4.89 25.60 -22.93
C GLY A 162 -3.47 25.98 -22.52
N ILE A 163 -3.33 26.57 -21.33
CA ILE A 163 -2.03 26.86 -20.71
C ILE A 163 -1.89 25.98 -19.48
N ALA A 164 -0.88 25.11 -19.48
CA ALA A 164 -0.49 24.31 -18.33
C ALA A 164 0.44 25.14 -17.43
N ILE A 165 -0.08 25.62 -16.30
CA ILE A 165 0.73 26.29 -15.27
C ILE A 165 1.02 25.26 -14.18
N GLY A 166 2.30 25.07 -13.87
CA GLY A 166 2.74 24.14 -12.83
C GLY A 166 2.36 24.63 -11.42
N ARG A 167 3.12 24.20 -10.40
CA ARG A 167 2.83 24.55 -9.00
C ARG A 167 2.91 26.07 -8.78
N VAL A 168 1.77 26.69 -8.43
CA VAL A 168 1.72 28.09 -7.99
C VAL A 168 1.67 28.12 -6.46
N GLY A 169 2.61 28.84 -5.85
CA GLY A 169 2.59 29.13 -4.41
C GLY A 169 2.17 30.58 -4.17
N GLY A 170 1.18 30.80 -3.31
CA GLY A 170 0.61 32.12 -3.02
C GLY A 170 -0.82 32.32 -3.57
N ASP A 171 -1.41 33.48 -3.32
CA ASP A 171 -2.76 33.82 -3.76
C ASP A 171 -2.80 34.20 -5.24
N LEU A 172 -3.74 33.59 -5.99
CA LEU A 172 -4.02 33.94 -7.38
C LEU A 172 -5.05 35.06 -7.45
N SER A 173 -4.64 36.25 -7.90
CA SER A 173 -5.55 37.35 -8.22
C SER A 173 -5.89 37.33 -9.72
N LEU A 174 -7.14 37.01 -10.05
CA LEU A 174 -7.67 37.15 -11.40
C LEU A 174 -8.12 38.60 -11.57
N GLY A 175 -7.49 39.34 -12.49
CA GLY A 175 -7.79 40.75 -12.74
C GLY A 175 -9.30 40.98 -12.91
N GLY A 176 -9.82 42.01 -12.22
CA GLY A 176 -11.23 42.34 -12.20
C GLY A 176 -11.81 42.51 -13.61
N LYS A 177 -13.07 42.08 -13.79
CA LYS A 177 -13.79 42.23 -15.06
C LYS A 177 -13.72 43.69 -15.55
N PRO A 178 -13.47 43.95 -16.84
CA PRO A 178 -13.66 45.29 -17.38
C PRO A 178 -15.13 45.67 -17.18
N ASN A 179 -15.37 46.79 -16.49
CA ASN A 179 -16.70 47.35 -16.34
C ASN A 179 -17.20 47.77 -17.72
N ASN A 180 -18.14 47.00 -18.28
CA ASN A 180 -18.98 47.45 -19.38
C ASN A 180 -20.00 48.44 -18.78
N GLN A 181 -19.54 49.65 -18.47
CA GLN A 181 -20.44 50.78 -18.23
C GLN A 181 -20.96 51.20 -19.60
N GLY A 182 -22.18 50.78 -19.93
CA GLY A 182 -22.86 51.23 -21.13
C GLY A 182 -23.10 52.73 -21.03
N ASP A 183 -22.53 53.47 -21.97
CA ASP A 183 -22.91 54.85 -22.26
C ASP A 183 -24.34 54.83 -22.82
N ASN A 184 -25.34 54.89 -21.93
CA ASN A 184 -26.68 55.30 -22.30
C ASN A 184 -26.74 56.83 -22.15
N ASP A 185 -26.28 57.54 -23.17
CA ASP A 185 -26.60 58.94 -23.37
C ASP A 185 -28.06 59.06 -23.85
N ASP A 186 -28.99 59.03 -22.88
CA ASP A 186 -30.31 59.65 -23.05
C ASP A 186 -30.14 61.16 -22.88
N ALA A 187 -30.11 61.89 -23.99
CA ALA A 187 -30.34 63.33 -24.03
C ALA A 187 -31.66 63.61 -24.74
N ALA A 188 -32.58 64.20 -23.97
CA ALA A 188 -33.88 64.72 -24.36
C ALA A 188 -33.81 65.90 -25.34
#